data_AF-A0A1G1FBY1-F1
#
_entry.id   AF-A0A1G1FBY1-F1
#
_cell.length_a   1.000
_cell.length_b   1.000
_cell.length_c   1.000
_cell.angle_alpha   90.00
_cell.angle_beta   90.00
_cell.angle_gamma   90.00
#
_symmetry.space_group_name_H-M   'P 1'
#
loop_
_entity.id
_entity.type
_entity.pdbx_description
1 polymer ?
#
loop_
_entity_poly.entity_id
_entity_poly.type
_entity_poly.pdbx_seq_one_letter_code
_entity_poly.pdbx_strand_id
1 'polypeptide(L)'
;MQNTHLLTEEILRLYREPVIGGGYGNMYGEENIQNLVKKYRSLNPNDMQLMTELLVGYSKSNDLASSYVSVGALHALGMDSEVADAYEWAQNMEDANMFRRHFDIGKSIADHFIGH
;
A
#
# COMPACT_ATOMS: atom_id res chain seq x y z
N MET A 1 0.61 4.27 24.35
CA MET A 1 0.31 5.40 23.44
C MET A 1 1.53 5.93 22.70
N GLN A 2 2.70 6.15 23.33
CA GLN A 2 3.89 6.67 22.62
C GLN A 2 4.42 5.74 21.49
N ASN A 3 4.35 4.41 21.68
CA ASN A 3 4.86 3.45 20.69
C ASN A 3 4.02 3.40 19.39
N THR A 4 2.70 3.54 19.50
CA THR A 4 1.76 3.52 18.36
C THR A 4 1.98 4.71 17.43
N HIS A 5 2.26 5.89 17.99
CA HIS A 5 2.56 7.09 17.20
C HIS A 5 3.88 6.94 16.43
N LEU A 6 4.92 6.38 17.07
CA LEU A 6 6.20 6.12 16.39
C LEU A 6 6.03 5.13 15.23
N LEU A 7 5.29 4.05 15.44
CA LEU A 7 5.02 3.07 14.40
C LEU A 7 4.22 3.67 13.23
N THR A 8 3.22 4.50 13.51
CA THR A 8 2.42 5.17 12.47
C THR A 8 3.30 6.08 11.62
N GLU A 9 4.16 6.89 12.25
CA GLU A 9 5.12 7.76 11.54
C GLU A 9 6.12 6.95 10.71
N GLU A 10 6.61 5.82 11.23
CA GLU A 10 7.46 4.91 10.46
C GLU A 10 6.75 4.38 9.22
N ILE A 11 5.51 3.88 9.37
CA ILE A 11 4.71 3.37 8.24
C ILE A 11 4.47 4.49 7.22
N LEU A 12 4.13 5.70 7.66
CA LEU A 12 3.94 6.86 6.80
C LEU A 12 5.21 7.24 6.01
N ARG A 13 6.39 7.08 6.60
CA ARG A 13 7.66 7.28 5.88
C ARG A 13 7.83 6.26 4.76
N LEU A 14 7.43 5.01 4.94
CA LEU A 14 7.55 3.98 3.91
C LEU A 14 6.73 4.27 2.64
N TYR A 15 5.67 5.07 2.75
CA TYR A 15 4.94 5.57 1.57
C TYR A 15 5.69 6.66 0.79
N ARG A 16 6.59 7.38 1.46
CA ARG A 16 7.26 8.57 0.91
C ARG A 16 8.70 8.30 0.52
N GLU A 17 9.32 7.28 1.11
CA GLU A 17 10.74 6.99 1.00
C GLU A 17 10.97 5.54 0.53
N PRO A 18 11.66 5.34 -0.62
CA PRO A 18 12.12 6.39 -1.54
C PRO A 18 10.96 7.10 -2.26
N VAL A 19 11.24 8.31 -2.77
CA VAL A 19 10.24 9.11 -3.50
C VAL A 19 9.84 8.39 -4.78
N ILE A 20 8.54 8.18 -4.96
CA ILE A 20 7.96 7.60 -6.18
C ILE A 20 8.20 8.56 -7.35
N GLY A 21 8.77 8.05 -8.44
CA GLY A 21 9.11 8.87 -9.61
C GLY A 21 10.33 9.78 -9.41
N GLY A 22 10.99 9.72 -8.25
CA GLY A 22 12.21 10.49 -7.94
C GLY A 22 13.48 9.99 -8.66
N GLY A 23 13.41 8.82 -9.31
CA GLY A 23 14.51 8.22 -10.07
C GLY A 23 14.13 6.87 -10.68
N TYR A 24 15.04 6.27 -11.46
CA TYR A 24 14.80 5.00 -12.17
C TYR A 24 14.52 3.81 -11.24
N GLY A 25 15.10 3.80 -10.04
CA GLY A 25 14.98 2.66 -9.10
C GLY A 25 13.59 2.46 -8.49
N ASN A 26 12.79 3.53 -8.40
CA ASN A 26 11.47 3.49 -7.77
C ASN A 26 10.44 4.32 -8.55
N MET A 27 10.44 4.19 -9.87
CA MET A 27 9.56 4.98 -10.74
C MET A 27 8.07 4.77 -10.44
N TYR A 28 7.71 3.55 -10.05
CA TYR A 28 6.31 3.15 -9.80
C TYR A 28 6.04 2.68 -8.37
N GLY A 29 6.94 2.94 -7.42
CA GLY A 29 6.71 2.64 -6.00
C GLY A 29 6.94 1.19 -5.58
N GLU A 30 7.64 0.38 -6.38
CA GLU A 30 8.01 -1.00 -6.02
C GLU A 30 8.72 -1.08 -4.67
N GLU A 31 9.69 -0.20 -4.41
CA GLU A 31 10.41 -0.19 -3.14
C GLU A 31 9.49 0.16 -1.97
N ASN A 32 8.53 1.08 -2.16
CA ASN A 32 7.56 1.43 -1.11
C ASN A 32 6.70 0.22 -0.75
N ILE A 33 6.16 -0.49 -1.76
CA ILE A 33 5.35 -1.69 -1.54
C ILE A 33 6.18 -2.76 -0.83
N GLN A 34 7.39 -3.06 -1.31
CA GLN A 34 8.26 -4.05 -0.67
C GLN A 34 8.60 -3.67 0.77
N ASN A 35 8.88 -2.40 1.04
CA ASN A 35 9.23 -1.93 2.38
C ASN A 35 8.04 -2.05 3.34
N LEU A 36 6.83 -1.70 2.89
CA LEU A 36 5.60 -1.90 3.66
C LEU A 36 5.37 -3.39 3.98
N VAL A 37 5.50 -4.26 2.98
CA VAL A 37 5.34 -5.72 3.17
C VAL A 37 6.39 -6.29 4.14
N LYS A 38 7.66 -5.90 3.99
CA LYS A 38 8.76 -6.30 4.89
C LYS A 38 8.50 -5.82 6.32
N LYS A 39 8.08 -4.55 6.47
CA LYS A 39 7.73 -3.98 7.77
C LYS A 39 6.60 -4.78 8.40
N TYR A 40 5.48 -4.98 7.71
CA TYR A 40 4.34 -5.76 8.19
C TYR A 40 4.78 -7.12 8.73
N ARG A 41 5.55 -7.88 7.94
CA ARG A 41 6.02 -9.24 8.31
C ARG A 41 6.95 -9.26 9.52
N SER A 42 7.59 -8.15 9.88
CA SER A 42 8.45 -8.03 11.06
C SER A 42 7.73 -7.64 12.35
N LEU A 43 6.47 -7.19 12.26
CA LEU A 43 5.71 -6.69 13.41
C LEU A 43 5.16 -7.84 14.27
N ASN A 44 4.85 -7.52 15.52
CA ASN A 44 4.04 -8.41 16.36
C ASN A 44 2.56 -8.34 15.94
N PRO A 45 1.68 -9.27 16.36
CA PRO A 45 0.30 -9.31 15.90
C PRO A 45 -0.52 -8.03 16.15
N ASN A 46 -0.30 -7.32 17.26
CA ASN A 46 -1.03 -6.09 17.55
C ASN A 46 -0.62 -4.95 16.60
N ASP A 47 0.68 -4.85 16.34
CA ASP A 47 1.22 -3.84 15.42
C ASP A 47 0.91 -4.18 13.95
N MET A 48 0.82 -5.47 13.61
CA MET A 48 0.30 -5.93 12.32
C MET A 48 -1.14 -5.44 12.11
N GLN A 49 -2.01 -5.61 13.11
CA GLN A 49 -3.39 -5.13 13.02
C GLN A 49 -3.45 -3.62 12.79
N LEU A 50 -2.68 -2.83 13.54
CA LEU A 50 -2.60 -1.38 13.33
C LEU A 50 -2.16 -1.04 11.90
N MET A 51 -1.12 -1.72 11.40
CA MET A 51 -0.63 -1.50 10.05
C MET A 51 -1.68 -1.88 9.00
N THR A 52 -2.41 -2.98 9.18
CA THR A 52 -3.53 -3.37 8.31
C THR A 52 -4.59 -2.26 8.27
N GLU A 53 -5.00 -1.71 9.41
CA GLU A 53 -5.97 -0.63 9.48
C GLU A 53 -5.51 0.61 8.68
N LEU A 54 -4.22 0.96 8.77
CA LEU A 54 -3.62 2.04 7.98
C LEU A 54 -3.60 1.73 6.48
N LEU A 55 -3.14 0.54 6.07
CA LEU A 55 -3.12 0.12 4.67
C LEU A 55 -4.53 0.15 4.06
N VAL A 56 -5.53 -0.36 4.79
CA VAL A 56 -6.94 -0.34 4.37
C VAL A 56 -7.43 1.09 4.25
N GLY A 57 -7.14 1.96 5.21
CA GLY A 57 -7.51 3.38 5.15
C GLY A 57 -6.90 4.09 3.94
N TYR A 58 -5.60 3.91 3.70
CA TYR A 58 -4.91 4.54 2.57
C TYR A 58 -5.29 3.96 1.22
N SER A 59 -5.68 2.69 1.13
CA SER A 59 -6.18 2.06 -0.11
C SER A 59 -7.42 2.77 -0.68
N LYS A 60 -8.15 3.51 0.16
CA LYS A 60 -9.37 4.26 -0.18
C LYS A 60 -9.14 5.78 -0.10
N SER A 61 -7.90 6.22 -0.29
CA SER A 61 -7.51 7.64 -0.28
C SER A 61 -7.61 8.27 -1.66
N ASN A 62 -7.94 9.57 -1.71
CA ASN A 62 -7.86 10.37 -2.94
C ASN A 62 -6.42 10.65 -3.39
N ASP A 63 -5.43 10.43 -2.51
CA ASP A 63 -4.04 10.44 -2.92
C ASP A 63 -3.72 9.16 -3.71
N LEU A 64 -3.53 9.32 -5.01
CA LEU A 64 -3.38 8.21 -5.93
C LEU A 64 -2.16 7.34 -5.59
N ALA A 65 -1.04 7.97 -5.23
CA ALA A 65 0.19 7.28 -4.83
C ALA A 65 -0.04 6.39 -3.60
N SER A 66 -0.56 6.97 -2.52
CA SER A 66 -0.83 6.23 -1.28
C SER A 66 -1.84 5.11 -1.52
N SER A 67 -2.89 5.35 -2.31
CA SER A 67 -3.93 4.36 -2.55
C SER A 67 -3.42 3.16 -3.34
N TYR A 68 -2.72 3.36 -4.45
CA TYR A 68 -2.24 2.21 -5.24
C TYR A 68 -1.09 1.45 -4.55
N VAL A 69 -0.21 2.15 -3.83
CA VAL A 69 0.84 1.50 -3.04
C VAL A 69 0.21 0.63 -1.94
N SER A 70 -0.85 1.10 -1.30
CA SER A 70 -1.58 0.32 -0.30
C SER A 70 -2.23 -0.92 -0.90
N VAL A 71 -2.89 -0.78 -2.06
CA VAL A 71 -3.49 -1.93 -2.75
C VAL A 71 -2.43 -2.96 -3.14
N GLY A 72 -1.28 -2.52 -3.66
CA GLY A 72 -0.15 -3.42 -3.95
C GLY A 72 0.36 -4.13 -2.70
N ALA A 73 0.47 -3.44 -1.57
CA ALA A 73 0.92 -4.04 -0.32
C ALA A 73 -0.09 -5.05 0.25
N LEU A 74 -1.39 -4.71 0.25
CA LEU A 74 -2.48 -5.61 0.66
C LEU A 74 -2.51 -6.88 -0.20
N HIS A 75 -2.39 -6.71 -1.52
CA HIS A 75 -2.28 -7.82 -2.48
C HIS A 75 -1.07 -8.72 -2.16
N ALA A 76 0.10 -8.13 -1.90
CA ALA A 76 1.30 -8.88 -1.53
C ALA A 76 1.25 -9.59 -0.17
N LEU A 77 0.32 -9.19 0.69
CA LEU A 77 0.05 -9.82 1.97
C LEU A 77 -1.07 -10.88 1.89
N GLY A 78 -1.69 -11.08 0.72
CA GLY A 78 -2.81 -12.01 0.54
C GLY A 78 -4.12 -11.52 1.16
N MET A 79 -4.27 -10.20 1.34
CA MET A 79 -5.46 -9.57 1.91
C MET A 79 -6.49 -9.28 0.80
N ASP A 80 -6.97 -10.33 0.15
CA ASP A 80 -7.80 -10.25 -1.06
C ASP A 80 -9.14 -9.53 -0.83
N SER A 81 -9.72 -9.68 0.37
CA SER A 81 -10.95 -8.98 0.76
C SER A 81 -10.77 -7.47 0.78
N GLU A 82 -9.67 -7.00 1.38
CA GLU A 82 -9.34 -5.59 1.53
C GLU A 82 -9.01 -4.97 0.17
N VAL A 83 -8.37 -5.74 -0.72
CA VAL A 83 -8.16 -5.36 -2.11
C VAL A 83 -9.50 -5.22 -2.84
N ALA A 84 -10.39 -6.21 -2.74
CA ALA A 84 -11.71 -6.15 -3.38
C ALA A 84 -12.52 -4.94 -2.91
N ASP A 85 -12.54 -4.68 -1.61
CA ASP A 85 -13.16 -3.50 -1.00
C ASP A 85 -12.60 -2.18 -1.55
N ALA A 86 -11.28 -2.09 -1.79
CA ALA A 86 -10.68 -0.90 -2.39
C ALA A 86 -11.14 -0.70 -3.84
N TYR A 87 -11.25 -1.78 -4.63
CA TYR A 87 -11.79 -1.71 -5.99
C TYR A 87 -13.27 -1.33 -6.01
N GLU A 88 -14.08 -1.80 -5.05
CA GLU A 88 -15.47 -1.38 -4.90
C GLU A 88 -15.57 0.10 -4.53
N TRP A 89 -14.75 0.58 -3.59
CA TRP A 89 -14.67 2.00 -3.29
C TRP A 89 -14.33 2.82 -4.54
N ALA A 90 -13.31 2.42 -5.30
CA ALA A 90 -12.88 3.12 -6.52
C ALA A 90 -13.99 3.19 -7.58
N GLN A 91 -14.89 2.20 -7.67
CA GLN A 91 -16.02 2.23 -8.61
C GLN A 91 -17.00 3.38 -8.34
N ASN A 92 -17.08 3.85 -7.10
CA ASN A 92 -17.97 4.93 -6.70
C ASN A 92 -17.34 6.34 -6.83
N MET A 93 -16.08 6.41 -7.29
CA MET A 93 -15.36 7.67 -7.49
C MET A 93 -15.62 8.25 -8.88
N GLU A 94 -15.60 9.58 -9.03
CA GLU A 94 -15.76 10.25 -10.33
C GLU A 94 -14.70 9.77 -11.35
N ASP A 95 -13.46 9.60 -10.89
CA ASP A 95 -12.33 9.10 -11.69
C ASP A 95 -12.07 7.59 -11.52
N ALA A 96 -13.14 6.77 -11.42
CA ALA A 96 -13.04 5.33 -11.15
C ALA A 96 -12.00 4.59 -12.01
N ASN A 97 -11.93 4.91 -13.31
CA ASN A 97 -10.98 4.29 -14.23
C ASN A 97 -9.52 4.64 -13.91
N MET A 98 -9.26 5.84 -13.40
CA MET A 98 -7.90 6.26 -13.03
C MET A 98 -7.40 5.46 -11.83
N PHE A 99 -8.21 5.37 -10.77
CA PHE A 99 -7.88 4.60 -9.57
C PHE A 99 -7.66 3.13 -9.89
N ARG A 100 -8.59 2.49 -10.61
CA ARG A 100 -8.49 1.07 -10.97
C ARG A 100 -7.23 0.75 -11.76
N ARG A 101 -6.85 1.59 -12.74
CA ARG A 101 -5.60 1.41 -13.48
C ARG A 101 -4.37 1.47 -12.58
N HIS A 102 -4.35 2.38 -11.61
CA HIS A 102 -3.22 2.46 -10.68
C HIS A 102 -3.21 1.27 -9.73
N PHE A 103 -4.36 0.79 -9.29
CA PHE A 103 -4.45 -0.44 -8.50
C PHE A 103 -3.91 -1.64 -9.27
N ASP A 104 -4.25 -1.75 -10.56
CA ASP A 104 -3.71 -2.80 -11.43
C ASP A 104 -2.18 -2.70 -11.55
N ILE A 105 -1.62 -1.49 -11.62
CA ILE A 105 -0.16 -1.26 -11.57
C ILE A 105 0.42 -1.76 -10.24
N GLY A 106 -0.17 -1.34 -9.11
CA GLY A 106 0.27 -1.76 -7.77
C GLY A 106 0.28 -3.28 -7.60
N LYS A 107 -0.79 -3.96 -8.05
CA LYS A 107 -0.86 -5.43 -8.06
C LYS A 107 0.19 -6.06 -8.97
N SER A 108 0.35 -5.55 -10.19
CA SER A 108 1.34 -6.07 -11.14
C SER A 108 2.77 -5.96 -10.60
N ILE A 109 3.09 -4.87 -9.91
CA ILE A 109 4.39 -4.69 -9.24
C ILE A 109 4.53 -5.69 -8.09
N ALA A 110 3.48 -5.85 -7.29
CA ALA A 110 3.45 -6.82 -6.20
C ALA A 110 3.69 -8.25 -6.70
N ASP A 111 2.99 -8.68 -7.75
CA ASP A 111 3.16 -10.01 -8.35
C ASP A 111 4.61 -10.28 -8.80
N HIS A 112 5.32 -9.26 -9.28
CA HIS A 112 6.71 -9.37 -9.72
C HIS A 112 7.67 -9.84 -8.62
N PHE A 113 7.47 -9.40 -7.37
CA PHE A 113 8.36 -9.77 -6.26
C PHE A 113 7.76 -10.78 -5.27
N ILE A 114 6.47 -11.10 -5.35
CA ILE A 114 5.88 -12.22 -4.59
C ILE A 114 6.27 -13.57 -5.21
N GLY A 115 6.43 -13.62 -6.55
CA GLY A 115 6.79 -14.81 -7.30
C GLY A 115 8.28 -15.19 -7.27
N HIS A 116 9.09 -14.53 -6.44
CA HIS A 116 10.54 -14.71 -6.31
C HIS A 116 10.93 -14.93 -4.85
#